data_AF-A0A355A863-F1
#
_entry.id   AF-A0A355A863-F1
#
_cell.length_a   1.000
_cell.length_b   1.000
_cell.length_c   1.000
_cell.angle_alpha   90.00
_cell.angle_beta   90.00
_cell.angle_gamma   90.00
#
_symmetry.space_group_name_H-M   'P 1'
#
loop_
_entity.id
_entity.type
_entity.pdbx_description
1 polymer ?
#
loop_
_entity_poly.entity_id
_entity_poly.type
_entity_poly.pdbx_seq_one_letter_code
_entity_poly.pdbx_strand_id
1 'polypeptide(L)'
;LFSYMKKSELFKNTSVMIIADHGMSSVSKAIPLNVLLTNNFNKAAGVVDGRNAYIWLNGDNEAEVISFLEKQDGVEKIITKGSIMAKELKVDCERCPDLILDSKPDYLFIPEALLEKYKGMHGSTEDTDLNIPIICFGKGIPQNKQMKEINIVDLVSIVSELMGFEGNESDGKIPELVEARETNYFRR
;
A
#
# COMPACT_ATOMS: atom_id res chain seq x y z
N LEU A 1 -4.10 -4.02 25.77
CA LEU A 1 -2.71 -3.52 25.84
C LEU A 1 -2.52 -2.45 26.91
N PHE A 2 -3.09 -1.24 26.76
CA PHE A 2 -2.82 -0.10 27.66
C PHE A 2 -3.08 -0.37 29.16
N SER A 3 -4.22 -1.00 29.49
CA SER A 3 -4.54 -1.37 30.88
C SER A 3 -3.50 -2.30 31.50
N TYR A 4 -2.95 -3.24 30.72
CA TYR A 4 -1.90 -4.15 31.16
C TYR A 4 -0.59 -3.40 31.42
N MET A 5 -0.13 -2.58 30.45
CA MET A 5 1.12 -1.82 30.57
C MET A 5 1.13 -0.84 31.74
N LYS A 6 -0.04 -0.28 32.08
CA LYS A 6 -0.21 0.59 33.25
C LYS A 6 -0.09 -0.18 34.56
N LYS A 7 -0.68 -1.39 34.63
CA LYS A 7 -0.63 -2.26 35.83
C LYS A 7 0.78 -2.83 36.08
N SER A 8 1.56 -3.07 35.03
CA SER A 8 2.89 -3.65 35.12
C SER A 8 4.02 -2.62 35.20
N GLU A 9 3.71 -1.33 35.34
CA GLU A 9 4.66 -0.20 35.33
C GLU A 9 5.57 -0.07 34.09
N LEU A 10 5.42 -0.94 33.09
CA LEU A 10 6.19 -0.93 31.85
C LEU A 10 6.03 0.40 31.10
N PHE A 11 4.86 1.03 31.22
CA PHE A 11 4.54 2.25 30.51
C PHE A 11 5.53 3.40 30.73
N LYS A 12 6.16 3.47 31.92
CA LYS A 12 7.14 4.53 32.25
C LYS A 12 8.41 4.46 31.38
N ASN A 13 8.76 3.27 30.89
CA ASN A 13 10.00 3.00 30.15
C ASN A 13 9.77 2.44 28.75
N THR A 14 8.55 2.53 28.23
CA THR A 14 8.20 1.97 26.92
C THR A 14 7.62 3.05 26.02
N SER A 15 8.11 3.09 24.78
CA SER A 15 7.48 3.78 23.67
C SER A 15 6.55 2.78 22.97
N VAL A 16 5.35 3.23 22.61
CA VAL A 16 4.33 2.42 21.94
C VAL A 16 3.99 3.07 20.61
N MET A 17 3.99 2.27 19.56
CA MET A 17 3.50 2.64 18.23
C MET A 17 2.37 1.69 17.87
N ILE A 18 1.22 2.24 17.49
CA ILE A 18 0.07 1.51 16.94
C ILE A 18 -0.03 1.92 15.48
N ILE A 19 0.14 0.95 14.59
CA ILE A 19 0.15 1.13 13.14
C ILE A 19 -0.69 0.06 12.46
N ALA A 20 -0.96 0.25 11.17
CA ALA A 20 -1.39 -0.80 10.25
C ALA A 20 -0.36 -0.91 9.11
N ASP A 21 -0.50 -1.92 8.28
CA ASP A 21 0.26 -2.09 7.03
C ASP A 21 -0.42 -1.38 5.86
N HIS A 22 -1.75 -1.46 5.78
CA HIS A 22 -2.55 -0.84 4.74
C HIS A 22 -3.98 -0.52 5.21
N GLY A 23 -4.68 0.26 4.40
CA GLY A 23 -6.11 0.50 4.49
C GLY A 23 -6.95 -0.64 3.88
N MET A 24 -8.18 -0.31 3.51
CA MET A 24 -9.14 -1.25 2.94
C MET A 24 -10.23 -0.46 2.21
N SER A 25 -10.54 -0.83 0.98
CA SER A 25 -11.61 -0.25 0.18
C SER A 25 -12.68 -1.28 -0.17
N SER A 26 -13.92 -0.84 -0.36
CA SER A 26 -15.02 -1.73 -0.78
C SER A 26 -14.86 -2.15 -2.23
N VAL A 27 -15.31 -3.37 -2.54
CA VAL A 27 -15.21 -3.95 -3.88
C VAL A 27 -16.47 -4.73 -4.23
N SER A 28 -16.92 -4.60 -5.47
CA SER A 28 -18.13 -5.24 -5.97
C SER A 28 -18.10 -5.57 -7.46
N LYS A 29 -16.94 -5.40 -8.13
CA LYS A 29 -16.76 -5.74 -9.55
C LYS A 29 -15.49 -6.55 -9.79
N ALA A 30 -15.50 -7.37 -10.84
CA ALA A 30 -14.39 -8.26 -11.19
C ALA A 30 -13.82 -7.92 -12.58
N ILE A 31 -12.51 -8.05 -12.70
CA ILE A 31 -11.72 -8.02 -13.93
C ILE A 31 -11.09 -9.40 -14.07
N PRO A 32 -11.61 -10.30 -14.93
CA PRO A 32 -11.11 -11.66 -15.04
C PRO A 32 -9.82 -11.72 -15.88
N LEU A 33 -8.75 -11.06 -15.40
CA LEU A 33 -7.51 -10.82 -16.15
C LEU A 33 -6.94 -12.08 -16.81
N ASN A 34 -6.84 -13.19 -16.08
CA ASN A 34 -6.23 -14.40 -16.62
C ASN A 34 -7.07 -15.00 -17.78
N VAL A 35 -8.39 -14.84 -17.75
CA VAL A 35 -9.27 -15.23 -18.87
C VAL A 35 -9.06 -14.29 -20.05
N LEU A 36 -8.99 -12.97 -19.79
CA LEU A 36 -8.73 -11.97 -20.81
C LEU A 36 -7.39 -12.20 -21.50
N LEU A 37 -6.32 -12.47 -20.76
CA LEU A 37 -5.00 -12.75 -21.30
C LEU A 37 -4.99 -14.05 -22.11
N THR A 38 -5.47 -15.16 -21.55
CA THR A 38 -5.47 -16.47 -22.22
C THR A 38 -6.24 -16.47 -23.55
N ASN A 39 -7.29 -15.65 -23.66
CA ASN A 39 -8.11 -15.58 -24.87
C ASN A 39 -7.51 -14.71 -25.98
N ASN A 40 -6.55 -13.83 -25.66
CA ASN A 40 -6.06 -12.81 -26.60
C ASN A 40 -4.53 -12.87 -26.82
N PHE A 41 -3.79 -13.56 -25.95
CA PHE A 41 -2.33 -13.61 -25.96
C PHE A 41 -1.84 -15.02 -25.66
N ASN A 42 -0.71 -15.41 -26.24
CA ASN A 42 -0.23 -16.80 -26.21
C ASN A 42 0.88 -17.03 -25.18
N LYS A 43 1.58 -15.97 -24.76
CA LYS A 43 2.78 -16.06 -23.90
C LYS A 43 2.65 -15.23 -22.62
N ALA A 44 1.86 -14.16 -22.66
CA ALA A 44 1.63 -13.31 -21.51
C ALA A 44 1.06 -14.10 -20.33
N ALA A 45 1.69 -13.96 -19.16
CA ALA A 45 1.28 -14.62 -17.93
C ALA A 45 0.88 -13.56 -16.89
N GLY A 46 -0.34 -13.69 -16.36
CA GLY A 46 -0.89 -12.82 -15.33
C GLY A 46 -0.85 -13.47 -13.94
N VAL A 47 -0.42 -12.70 -12.94
CA VAL A 47 -0.62 -13.00 -11.52
C VAL A 47 -1.49 -11.88 -10.95
N VAL A 48 -2.58 -12.26 -10.28
CA VAL A 48 -3.52 -11.32 -9.69
C VAL A 48 -3.34 -11.26 -8.18
N ASP A 49 -3.42 -10.06 -7.61
CA ASP A 49 -3.37 -9.84 -6.17
C ASP A 49 -4.33 -8.71 -5.77
N GLY A 50 -5.58 -9.09 -5.51
CA GLY A 50 -6.62 -8.17 -5.08
C GLY A 50 -6.87 -7.05 -6.09
N ARG A 51 -6.50 -5.82 -5.71
CA ARG A 51 -6.68 -4.62 -6.54
C ARG A 51 -5.56 -4.38 -7.56
N ASN A 52 -4.51 -5.21 -7.53
CA ASN A 52 -3.42 -5.16 -8.49
C ASN A 52 -3.28 -6.45 -9.29
N ALA A 53 -2.60 -6.34 -10.43
CA ALA A 53 -2.13 -7.50 -11.16
C ALA A 53 -0.76 -7.25 -11.79
N TYR A 54 -0.07 -8.34 -12.08
CA TYR A 54 1.32 -8.37 -12.53
C TYR A 54 1.39 -9.22 -13.80
N ILE A 55 1.97 -8.68 -14.86
CA ILE A 55 2.02 -9.35 -16.16
C ILE A 55 3.46 -9.47 -16.65
N TRP A 56 3.87 -10.70 -16.93
CA TRP A 56 5.08 -11.00 -17.69
C TRP A 56 4.68 -11.28 -19.14
N LEU A 57 5.25 -10.52 -20.08
CA LEU A 57 4.88 -10.58 -21.50
C LEU A 57 5.42 -11.85 -22.17
N ASN A 58 6.56 -12.35 -21.73
CA ASN A 58 7.22 -13.56 -22.25
C ASN A 58 7.34 -13.59 -23.80
N GLY A 59 7.51 -12.42 -24.42
CA GLY A 59 7.66 -12.27 -25.86
C GLY A 59 6.38 -11.99 -26.65
N ASP A 60 5.24 -11.75 -26.00
CA ASP A 60 4.13 -11.03 -26.62
C ASP A 60 4.46 -9.53 -26.74
N ASN A 61 3.81 -8.84 -27.70
CA ASN A 61 4.07 -7.43 -27.98
C ASN A 61 3.50 -6.53 -26.88
N GLU A 62 4.37 -5.78 -26.20
CA GLU A 62 3.98 -4.88 -25.11
C GLU A 62 2.89 -3.88 -25.52
N ALA A 63 3.05 -3.20 -26.66
CA ALA A 63 2.11 -2.17 -27.09
C ALA A 63 0.71 -2.73 -27.41
N GLU A 64 0.66 -3.95 -27.97
CA GLU A 64 -0.60 -4.64 -28.22
C GLU A 64 -1.29 -5.05 -26.91
N VAL A 65 -0.52 -5.58 -25.95
CA VAL A 65 -1.03 -5.97 -24.63
C VAL A 65 -1.54 -4.75 -23.87
N ILE A 66 -0.77 -3.66 -23.82
CA ILE A 66 -1.19 -2.39 -23.20
C ILE A 66 -2.47 -1.87 -23.84
N SER A 67 -2.50 -1.72 -25.18
CA SER A 67 -3.68 -1.20 -25.87
C SER A 67 -4.94 -2.05 -25.67
N PHE A 68 -4.78 -3.35 -25.48
CA PHE A 68 -5.88 -4.23 -25.11
C PHE A 68 -6.34 -3.99 -23.66
N LEU A 69 -5.42 -3.93 -22.71
CA LEU A 69 -5.71 -3.79 -21.27
C LEU A 69 -6.33 -2.42 -20.94
N GLU A 70 -5.90 -1.34 -21.58
CA GLU A 70 -6.46 0.01 -21.41
C GLU A 70 -7.94 0.09 -21.79
N LYS A 71 -8.42 -0.82 -22.66
CA LYS A 71 -9.83 -0.88 -23.08
C LYS A 71 -10.70 -1.68 -22.11
N GLN A 72 -10.10 -2.39 -21.15
CA GLN A 72 -10.85 -3.21 -20.21
C GLN A 72 -11.44 -2.31 -19.12
N ASP A 73 -12.75 -2.44 -18.90
CA ASP A 73 -13.37 -1.71 -17.82
C ASP A 73 -12.79 -2.17 -16.47
N GLY A 74 -12.61 -1.21 -15.56
CA GLY A 74 -11.96 -1.43 -14.28
C GLY A 74 -10.44 -1.34 -14.26
N VAL A 75 -9.72 -1.35 -15.38
CA VAL A 75 -8.27 -1.04 -15.37
C VAL A 75 -8.11 0.47 -15.26
N GLU A 76 -7.42 0.93 -14.23
CA GLU A 76 -7.16 2.37 -14.00
C GLU A 76 -5.79 2.79 -14.51
N LYS A 77 -4.78 1.97 -14.21
CA LYS A 77 -3.39 2.32 -14.45
C LYS A 77 -2.61 1.11 -14.91
N ILE A 78 -1.67 1.36 -15.83
CA ILE A 78 -0.67 0.38 -16.25
C ILE A 78 0.69 1.03 -16.05
N ILE A 79 1.53 0.41 -15.24
CA ILE A 79 2.89 0.84 -14.93
C ILE A 79 3.85 -0.11 -15.64
N THR A 80 4.54 0.42 -16.64
CA THR A 80 5.55 -0.34 -17.39
C THR A 80 6.89 -0.33 -16.67
N LYS A 81 7.60 -1.46 -16.71
CA LYS A 81 8.99 -1.57 -16.26
C LYS A 81 9.89 -0.51 -16.94
N GLY A 82 10.85 0.05 -16.21
CA GLY A 82 11.71 1.13 -16.70
C GLY A 82 11.07 2.52 -16.78
N SER A 83 9.74 2.65 -16.62
CA SER A 83 9.05 3.94 -16.60
C SER A 83 9.47 4.79 -15.39
N ILE A 84 9.23 6.12 -15.48
CA ILE A 84 9.46 7.04 -14.35
C ILE A 84 8.68 6.58 -13.12
N MET A 85 7.41 6.21 -13.31
CA MET A 85 6.54 5.76 -12.22
C MET A 85 7.03 4.45 -11.58
N ALA A 86 7.53 3.49 -12.37
CA ALA A 86 8.10 2.26 -11.82
C ALA A 86 9.32 2.54 -10.93
N LYS A 87 10.13 3.54 -11.29
CA LYS A 87 11.31 3.95 -10.51
C LYS A 87 10.90 4.69 -9.23
N GLU A 88 9.93 5.59 -9.31
CA GLU A 88 9.39 6.31 -8.15
C GLU A 88 8.77 5.37 -7.12
N LEU A 89 8.03 4.36 -7.58
CA LEU A 89 7.45 3.31 -6.74
C LEU A 89 8.48 2.24 -6.29
N LYS A 90 9.74 2.34 -6.73
CA LYS A 90 10.81 1.37 -6.46
C LYS A 90 10.46 -0.07 -6.87
N VAL A 91 9.69 -0.21 -7.95
CA VAL A 91 9.29 -1.48 -8.57
C VAL A 91 9.97 -1.72 -9.92
N ASP A 92 11.00 -0.94 -10.25
CA ASP A 92 11.87 -1.18 -11.40
C ASP A 92 13.04 -2.09 -11.02
N CYS A 93 12.76 -3.38 -10.76
CA CYS A 93 13.78 -4.36 -10.39
C CYS A 93 13.63 -5.69 -11.14
N GLU A 94 14.64 -6.57 -11.03
CA GLU A 94 14.68 -7.86 -11.74
C GLU A 94 13.45 -8.72 -11.46
N ARG A 95 12.98 -8.73 -10.21
CA ARG A 95 11.83 -9.53 -9.77
C ARG A 95 10.46 -8.97 -10.18
N CYS A 96 10.42 -7.72 -10.65
CA CYS A 96 9.17 -7.07 -11.01
C CYS A 96 8.72 -7.46 -12.43
N PRO A 97 7.39 -7.54 -12.66
CA PRO A 97 6.81 -7.89 -13.95
C PRO A 97 7.13 -6.82 -15.00
N ASP A 98 6.80 -7.11 -16.25
CA ASP A 98 6.91 -6.13 -17.35
C ASP A 98 5.84 -5.04 -17.20
N LEU A 99 4.63 -5.43 -16.76
CA LEU A 99 3.51 -4.52 -16.48
C LEU A 99 2.93 -4.77 -15.08
N ILE A 100 2.62 -3.69 -14.36
CA ILE A 100 1.83 -3.69 -13.13
C ILE A 100 0.53 -2.95 -13.42
N LEU A 101 -0.60 -3.53 -13.04
CA LEU A 101 -1.91 -2.97 -13.25
C LEU A 101 -2.53 -2.60 -11.91
N ASP A 102 -3.12 -1.41 -11.83
CA ASP A 102 -4.04 -1.04 -10.77
C ASP A 102 -5.48 -1.05 -11.30
N SER A 103 -6.38 -1.51 -10.44
CA SER A 103 -7.82 -1.44 -10.68
C SER A 103 -8.42 -0.12 -10.23
N LYS A 104 -9.46 0.33 -10.93
CA LYS A 104 -10.37 1.40 -10.50
C LYS A 104 -10.95 1.07 -9.12
N PRO A 105 -11.37 2.09 -8.35
CA PRO A 105 -12.19 1.86 -7.17
C PRO A 105 -13.35 0.92 -7.47
N ASP A 106 -13.67 0.03 -6.53
CA ASP A 106 -14.73 -0.99 -6.62
C ASP A 106 -14.40 -2.26 -7.45
N TYR A 107 -13.29 -2.27 -8.22
CA TYR A 107 -12.88 -3.43 -9.02
C TYR A 107 -11.81 -4.29 -8.36
N LEU A 108 -11.76 -5.56 -8.77
CA LEU A 108 -10.77 -6.57 -8.38
C LEU A 108 -10.30 -7.39 -9.57
N PHE A 109 -9.02 -7.74 -9.61
CA PHE A 109 -8.53 -8.72 -10.57
C PHE A 109 -8.81 -10.14 -10.07
N ILE A 110 -10.00 -10.67 -10.36
CA ILE A 110 -10.40 -12.03 -9.98
C ILE A 110 -11.36 -12.63 -11.02
N PRO A 111 -11.53 -13.97 -11.06
CA PRO A 111 -12.68 -14.58 -11.72
C PRO A 111 -13.99 -14.07 -11.12
N GLU A 112 -14.96 -13.74 -11.97
CA GLU A 112 -16.27 -13.22 -11.56
C GLU A 112 -17.01 -14.14 -10.57
N ALA A 113 -16.86 -15.46 -10.74
CA ALA A 113 -17.44 -16.47 -9.85
C ALA A 113 -16.94 -16.40 -8.38
N LEU A 114 -15.85 -15.67 -8.11
CA LEU A 114 -15.33 -15.48 -6.75
C LEU A 114 -15.78 -14.17 -6.12
N LEU A 115 -16.39 -13.26 -6.87
CA LEU A 115 -16.69 -11.89 -6.44
C LEU A 115 -17.55 -11.83 -5.18
N GLU A 116 -18.54 -12.72 -5.05
CA GLU A 116 -19.41 -12.79 -3.87
C GLU A 116 -18.67 -13.06 -2.54
N LYS A 117 -17.43 -13.56 -2.61
CA LYS A 117 -16.60 -13.86 -1.43
C LYS A 117 -15.86 -12.64 -0.90
N TYR A 118 -15.84 -11.54 -1.65
CA TYR A 118 -15.09 -10.34 -1.33
C TYR A 118 -16.04 -9.16 -1.10
N LYS A 119 -15.83 -8.43 -0.01
CA LYS A 119 -16.56 -7.19 0.32
C LYS A 119 -15.64 -5.97 0.42
N GLY A 120 -14.36 -6.22 0.63
CA GLY A 120 -13.31 -5.22 0.60
C GLY A 120 -11.99 -5.86 0.22
N MET A 121 -11.08 -5.03 -0.29
CA MET A 121 -9.71 -5.41 -0.63
C MET A 121 -8.80 -4.19 -0.55
N HIS A 122 -7.50 -4.43 -0.65
CA HIS A 122 -6.46 -3.42 -0.73
C HIS A 122 -5.46 -3.78 -1.83
N GLY A 123 -4.35 -3.04 -1.90
CA GLY A 123 -3.22 -3.33 -2.77
C GLY A 123 -3.01 -2.28 -3.86
N SER A 124 -3.99 -1.42 -4.15
CA SER A 124 -3.84 -0.37 -5.16
C SER A 124 -2.97 0.80 -4.69
N THR A 125 -2.59 1.67 -5.63
CA THR A 125 -1.95 2.96 -5.30
C THR A 125 -2.93 4.03 -4.81
N GLU A 126 -4.19 3.67 -4.50
CA GLU A 126 -5.20 4.59 -3.97
C GLU A 126 -4.96 4.94 -2.50
N ASP A 127 -5.24 6.19 -2.14
CA ASP A 127 -5.14 6.69 -0.75
C ASP A 127 -5.92 5.85 0.27
N THR A 128 -7.06 5.27 -0.12
CA THR A 128 -7.87 4.42 0.77
C THR A 128 -7.22 3.08 1.11
N ASP A 129 -6.28 2.63 0.28
CA ASP A 129 -5.48 1.43 0.52
C ASP A 129 -4.15 1.79 1.20
N LEU A 130 -3.63 3.01 1.02
CA LEU A 130 -2.31 3.42 1.52
C LEU A 130 -2.37 4.14 2.89
N ASN A 131 -3.43 4.89 3.17
CA ASN A 131 -3.51 5.69 4.39
C ASN A 131 -3.89 4.83 5.60
N ILE A 132 -3.02 4.84 6.59
CA ILE A 132 -3.12 4.07 7.82
C ILE A 132 -3.08 4.98 9.06
N PRO A 133 -3.70 4.57 10.17
CA PRO A 133 -3.48 5.25 11.44
C PRO A 133 -2.04 4.98 11.92
N ILE A 134 -1.34 6.04 12.34
CA ILE A 134 -0.09 5.94 13.08
C ILE A 134 -0.26 6.70 14.39
N ILE A 135 -0.25 5.97 15.51
CA ILE A 135 -0.42 6.54 16.84
C ILE A 135 0.79 6.16 17.69
N CYS A 136 1.54 7.17 18.14
CA CYS A 136 2.74 7.00 18.94
C CYS A 136 2.56 7.65 20.32
N PHE A 137 2.98 6.97 21.39
CA PHE A 137 2.93 7.51 22.75
C PHE A 137 3.92 6.80 23.68
N GLY A 138 4.14 7.34 24.89
CA GLY A 138 5.05 6.76 25.89
C GLY A 138 6.39 7.48 25.96
N LYS A 139 7.42 6.79 26.48
CA LYS A 139 8.73 7.39 26.75
C LYS A 139 9.38 7.94 25.47
N GLY A 140 9.96 9.14 25.54
CA GLY A 140 10.63 9.77 24.40
C GLY A 140 9.70 10.31 23.31
N ILE A 141 8.39 10.05 23.37
CA ILE A 141 7.42 10.55 22.37
C ILE A 141 6.79 11.86 22.86
N PRO A 142 6.94 12.98 22.11
CA PRO A 142 6.27 14.24 22.43
C PRO A 142 4.75 14.10 22.51
N GLN A 143 4.15 14.71 23.54
CA GLN A 143 2.70 14.66 23.77
C GLN A 143 2.00 15.87 23.13
N ASN A 144 0.72 15.71 22.79
CA ASN A 144 -0.13 16.74 22.17
C ASN A 144 0.42 17.29 20.85
N LYS A 145 1.19 16.47 20.13
CA LYS A 145 1.72 16.78 18.81
C LYS A 145 1.09 15.87 17.75
N GLN A 146 1.08 16.36 16.52
CA GLN A 146 0.77 15.57 15.34
C GLN A 146 1.95 15.63 14.37
N MET A 147 2.18 14.55 13.64
CA MET A 147 3.14 14.53 12.54
C MET A 147 2.49 15.28 11.37
N LYS A 148 3.18 16.30 10.84
CA LYS A 148 2.65 17.13 9.73
C LYS A 148 2.42 16.29 8.48
N GLU A 149 3.42 15.48 8.15
CA GLU A 149 3.44 14.48 7.08
C GLU A 149 4.28 13.31 7.57
N ILE A 150 3.88 12.09 7.23
CA ILE A 150 4.62 10.87 7.56
C ILE A 150 4.41 9.83 6.47
N ASN A 151 5.48 9.12 6.14
CA ASN A 151 5.45 7.89 5.34
C ASN A 151 5.77 6.68 6.24
N ILE A 152 5.31 5.48 5.86
CA ILE A 152 5.60 4.27 6.64
C ILE A 152 7.11 4.00 6.79
N VAL A 153 7.92 4.39 5.80
CA VAL A 153 9.38 4.26 5.83
C VAL A 153 10.05 5.16 6.88
N ASP A 154 9.39 6.25 7.30
CA ASP A 154 9.89 7.16 8.34
C ASP A 154 9.92 6.49 9.72
N LEU A 155 9.14 5.42 9.93
CA LEU A 155 9.10 4.67 11.19
C LEU A 155 10.47 4.09 11.56
N VAL A 156 11.29 3.73 10.57
CA VAL A 156 12.66 3.24 10.81
C VAL A 156 13.49 4.32 11.51
N SER A 157 13.42 5.56 11.02
CA SER A 157 14.16 6.68 11.59
C SER A 157 13.67 7.00 13.00
N ILE A 158 12.35 6.99 13.24
CA ILE A 158 11.76 7.23 14.58
C ILE A 158 12.22 6.16 15.58
N VAL A 159 12.15 4.87 15.21
CA VAL A 159 12.58 3.77 16.09
C VAL A 159 14.08 3.86 16.38
N SER A 160 14.89 4.22 15.37
CA SER A 160 16.33 4.39 15.53
C SER A 160 16.65 5.47 16.56
N GLU A 161 16.01 6.63 16.47
CA GLU A 161 16.20 7.74 17.41
C GLU A 161 15.78 7.36 18.84
N LEU A 162 14.62 6.70 19.01
CA LEU A 162 14.14 6.27 20.33
C LEU A 162 15.04 5.23 21.00
N MET A 163 15.69 4.38 20.19
CA MET A 163 16.61 3.36 20.67
C MET A 163 18.04 3.88 20.84
N GLY A 164 18.35 5.09 20.35
CA GLY A 164 19.70 5.65 20.34
C GLY A 164 20.63 4.95 19.34
N PHE A 165 20.10 4.40 18.25
CA PHE A 165 20.90 3.83 17.17
C PHE A 165 21.34 4.91 16.20
N GLU A 166 22.64 4.94 15.91
CA GLU A 166 23.24 5.81 14.90
C GLU A 166 23.57 5.00 13.63
N GLY A 167 23.55 5.67 12.46
CA GLY A 167 24.08 5.11 11.21
C GLY A 167 23.15 4.17 10.44
N ASN A 168 21.84 4.22 10.67
CA ASN A 168 20.90 3.45 9.85
C ASN A 168 20.68 4.12 8.49
N GLU A 169 21.04 3.42 7.41
CA GLU A 169 20.68 3.80 6.04
C GLU A 169 19.19 3.49 5.82
N SER A 170 18.37 4.53 5.75
CA SER A 170 16.94 4.45 5.45
C SER A 170 16.54 5.59 4.53
N ASP A 171 15.54 5.34 3.68
CA ASP A 171 14.87 6.41 2.92
C ASP A 171 13.97 7.30 3.81
N GLY A 172 13.71 6.87 5.05
CA GLY A 172 12.87 7.57 6.00
C GLY A 172 13.54 8.76 6.68
N LYS A 173 12.73 9.70 7.15
CA LYS A 173 13.17 10.88 7.91
C LYS A 173 12.41 11.03 9.22
N ILE A 174 12.96 11.77 10.17
CA ILE A 174 12.20 12.18 11.36
C ILE A 174 11.15 13.21 10.93
N PRO A 175 9.84 12.96 11.16
CA PRO A 175 8.79 13.84 10.71
C PRO A 175 8.75 15.15 11.51
N GLU A 176 8.36 16.24 10.85
CA GLU A 176 8.09 17.51 11.51
C GLU A 176 6.85 17.37 12.43
N LEU A 177 7.00 17.78 13.69
CA LEU A 177 5.91 17.80 14.66
C LEU A 177 5.27 19.18 14.73
N VAL A 178 3.95 19.22 14.60
CA VAL A 178 3.14 20.44 14.79
C VAL A 178 2.16 20.25 15.94
N GLU A 179 1.57 21.33 16.45
CA GLU A 179 0.54 21.23 17.48
C GLU A 179 -0.64 20.38 16.99
N ALA A 180 -1.13 19.48 17.84
CA ALA A 180 -2.31 18.71 17.52
C ALA A 180 -3.50 19.65 17.30
N ARG A 181 -4.14 19.56 16.12
CA ARG A 181 -5.40 20.26 15.90
C ARG A 181 -6.47 19.60 16.78
N GLU A 182 -7.32 20.39 17.43
CA GLU A 182 -8.54 19.84 18.06
C GLU A 182 -9.39 19.19 16.97
N THR A 183 -9.25 17.89 16.80
CA THR A 183 -10.00 17.10 15.83
C THR A 183 -10.84 16.12 16.63
N ASN A 184 -12.15 16.35 16.61
CA ASN A 184 -13.12 15.41 17.17
C ASN A 184 -13.23 14.20 16.22
N TYR A 185 -12.30 13.24 16.33
CA TYR A 185 -12.30 12.00 15.54
C TYR A 185 -13.55 11.13 15.71
N PHE A 186 -14.43 11.48 16.66
CA PHE A 186 -15.66 10.73 17.01
C PHE A 186 -16.97 11.42 16.62
N ARG A 187 -16.95 12.55 15.91
CA ARG A 187 -18.17 13.05 15.25
C ARG A 187 -18.30 12.33 13.89
N ARG A 188 -19.03 11.21 13.91
CA ARG A 188 -19.70 10.67 12.71
C ARG A 188 -21.15 11.13 12.72
#